data_AF-A0A259DC74-F1
#
_entry.id   AF-A0A259DC74-F1
#
_cell.length_a   1.000
_cell.length_b   1.000
_cell.length_c   1.000
_cell.angle_alpha   90.00
_cell.angle_beta   90.00
_cell.angle_gamma   90.00
#
_symmetry.space_group_name_H-M   'P 1'
#
loop_
_entity.id
_entity.type
_entity.pdbx_description
1 polymer ?
#
loop_
_entity_poly.entity_id
_entity_poly.type
_entity_poly.pdbx_seq_one_letter_code
_entity_poly.pdbx_strand_id
1 'polypeptide(L)'
;MNKWLNIEWARTLGTSFWIWGVLALFQVGLVPAAHAEEFLEPETAFAFSARAVDANTLEARWQIADGYYMYRDKFKFELKGATLGQPAMPAGKVKQDENFGRVETYRKDLRIRLPIQRTPGATSVTLTTVSQGCADAGLCYTPQTVSTTIALPAAPADAAPAVSLAPSSLSGLGSLSGLTMPKLLPPDEAFLVAAILADAQTVQLDFKPTADTYLYRDKLAWVVKSPADMKVLRADLPVGEIKNDPNFPTPMEVYHHDVAATLTLSRALAVGEKLVLEAGWQGCNEKVGVCYPPLKRDFTLTADAATPAAGAVAAIPTGVAVAAAAPESDTSRIERVLKGGSFWAVVATFFGFGLLL
;
A
#
# COMPACT_ATOMS: atom_id res chain seq x y z
N MET A 1 -81.80 -58.42 52.07
CA MET A 1 -80.99 -58.14 53.27
C MET A 1 -79.56 -57.82 52.86
N ASN A 2 -79.12 -56.65 53.30
CA ASN A 2 -77.83 -55.96 53.18
C ASN A 2 -76.53 -56.78 53.13
N LYS A 3 -75.56 -56.26 52.35
CA LYS A 3 -74.12 -56.09 52.62
C LYS A 3 -73.50 -55.44 51.36
N TRP A 4 -73.27 -54.13 51.28
CA TRP A 4 -72.15 -53.38 51.86
C TRP A 4 -70.87 -54.20 52.04
N LEU A 5 -69.97 -54.13 51.04
CA LEU A 5 -68.55 -53.91 51.32
C LEU A 5 -67.88 -53.19 50.13
N ASN A 6 -67.16 -52.14 50.51
CA ASN A 6 -66.44 -51.16 49.69
C ASN A 6 -65.26 -51.81 48.93
N ILE A 7 -65.08 -51.41 47.66
CA ILE A 7 -64.01 -50.52 47.16
C ILE A 7 -62.66 -51.23 47.05
N GLU A 8 -62.08 -51.04 45.86
CA GLU A 8 -60.66 -50.89 45.56
C GLU A 8 -59.96 -52.04 44.80
N TRP A 9 -59.20 -51.61 43.78
CA TRP A 9 -58.22 -52.33 42.96
C TRP A 9 -58.72 -53.14 41.75
N ALA A 10 -57.94 -52.99 40.67
CA ALA A 10 -58.00 -53.74 39.40
C ALA A 10 -59.02 -53.30 38.34
N ARG A 11 -58.99 -52.02 37.95
CA ARG A 11 -59.26 -51.61 36.56
C ARG A 11 -57.96 -51.32 35.83
N THR A 12 -57.16 -52.35 35.60
CA THR A 12 -56.05 -52.32 34.66
C THR A 12 -55.80 -53.75 34.19
N LEU A 13 -55.49 -53.90 32.90
CA LEU A 13 -55.16 -55.15 32.18
C LEU A 13 -56.36 -55.89 31.57
N GLY A 14 -56.91 -55.32 30.50
CA GLY A 14 -57.91 -56.03 29.70
C GLY A 14 -58.12 -55.52 28.27
N THR A 15 -57.25 -54.69 27.72
CA THR A 15 -57.36 -54.24 26.32
C THR A 15 -55.99 -53.91 25.72
N SER A 16 -54.99 -54.76 25.96
CA SER A 16 -53.72 -54.73 25.22
C SER A 16 -53.66 -56.03 24.44
N PHE A 17 -54.13 -56.04 23.19
CA PHE A 17 -53.51 -56.86 22.12
C PHE A 17 -54.11 -56.65 20.72
N TRP A 18 -55.24 -55.96 20.56
CA TRP A 18 -55.92 -55.83 19.25
C TRP A 18 -56.01 -54.40 18.68
N ILE A 19 -55.24 -53.45 19.21
CA ILE A 19 -55.07 -52.11 18.60
C ILE A 19 -53.60 -51.88 18.13
N TRP A 20 -52.71 -52.83 18.38
CA TRP A 20 -51.30 -52.75 17.95
C TRP A 20 -51.01 -53.37 16.56
N GLY A 21 -52.01 -53.93 15.86
CA GLY A 21 -51.82 -54.52 14.53
C GLY A 21 -52.08 -53.57 13.36
N VAL A 22 -52.94 -52.55 13.53
CA VAL A 22 -53.34 -51.64 12.44
C VAL A 22 -52.57 -50.31 12.48
N LEU A 23 -51.92 -49.98 13.61
CA LEU A 23 -51.02 -48.81 13.71
C LEU A 23 -49.58 -49.10 13.21
N ALA A 24 -49.26 -50.34 12.84
CA ALA A 24 -47.93 -50.73 12.38
C ALA A 24 -47.75 -50.66 10.84
N LEU A 25 -48.82 -50.43 10.08
CA LEU A 25 -48.79 -50.33 8.60
C LEU A 25 -48.85 -48.88 8.07
N PHE A 26 -48.89 -47.87 8.96
CA PHE A 26 -48.84 -46.44 8.60
C PHE A 26 -47.54 -45.77 9.08
N GLN A 27 -46.48 -46.56 9.27
CA GLN A 27 -45.15 -46.11 9.71
C GLN A 27 -44.05 -46.56 8.73
N VAL A 28 -44.40 -46.84 7.46
CA VAL A 28 -43.39 -46.98 6.39
C VAL A 28 -42.90 -45.59 6.01
N GLY A 29 -41.93 -45.12 6.79
CA GLY A 29 -40.80 -44.34 6.34
C GLY A 29 -41.11 -43.04 5.62
N LEU A 30 -41.50 -42.01 6.37
CA LEU A 30 -40.97 -40.67 6.08
C LEU A 30 -39.45 -40.77 6.28
N VAL A 31 -38.74 -41.17 5.23
CA VAL A 31 -37.29 -40.93 5.14
C VAL A 31 -37.17 -39.41 5.21
N PRO A 32 -36.49 -38.83 6.21
CA PRO A 32 -36.11 -37.44 6.11
C PRO A 32 -35.29 -37.36 4.83
N ALA A 33 -35.81 -36.66 3.82
CA ALA A 33 -35.02 -36.35 2.65
C ALA A 33 -33.70 -35.80 3.19
N ALA A 34 -32.62 -36.54 2.97
CA ALA A 34 -31.29 -35.99 3.19
C ALA A 34 -31.33 -34.66 2.45
N HIS A 35 -31.18 -33.55 3.19
CA HIS A 35 -30.95 -32.27 2.59
C HIS A 35 -29.67 -32.46 1.77
N ALA A 36 -29.82 -32.77 0.49
CA ALA A 36 -28.77 -32.52 -0.46
C ALA A 36 -28.52 -31.04 -0.28
N GLU A 37 -27.35 -30.67 0.25
CA GLU A 37 -26.92 -29.29 0.27
C GLU A 37 -27.04 -28.80 -1.18
N GLU A 38 -28.10 -28.05 -1.45
CA GLU A 38 -28.40 -27.59 -2.79
C GLU A 38 -27.34 -26.53 -3.10
N PHE A 39 -26.32 -26.96 -3.83
CA PHE A 39 -25.21 -26.10 -4.22
C PHE A 39 -25.75 -24.91 -5.00
N LEU A 40 -25.36 -23.71 -4.60
CA LEU A 40 -25.76 -22.49 -5.27
C LEU A 40 -25.19 -22.48 -6.69
N GLU A 41 -25.90 -21.88 -7.63
CA GLU A 41 -25.34 -21.60 -8.94
C GLU A 41 -24.13 -20.66 -8.80
N PRO A 42 -23.08 -20.80 -9.64
CA PRO A 42 -21.84 -20.04 -9.49
C PRO A 42 -22.06 -18.53 -9.49
N GLU A 43 -23.01 -18.02 -10.27
CA GLU A 43 -23.35 -16.59 -10.31
C GLU A 43 -23.98 -16.08 -9.00
N THR A 44 -24.68 -16.96 -8.28
CA THR A 44 -25.27 -16.67 -6.96
C THR A 44 -24.25 -16.89 -5.84
N ALA A 45 -23.40 -17.91 -5.96
CA ALA A 45 -22.33 -18.20 -5.03
C ALA A 45 -21.23 -17.13 -5.05
N PHE A 46 -20.97 -16.54 -6.22
CA PHE A 46 -19.90 -15.58 -6.48
C PHE A 46 -20.44 -14.35 -7.22
N ALA A 47 -21.38 -13.63 -6.61
CA ALA A 47 -22.06 -12.51 -7.25
C ALA A 47 -21.07 -11.37 -7.56
N PHE A 48 -20.78 -11.21 -8.86
CA PHE A 48 -19.84 -10.24 -9.39
C PHE A 48 -20.52 -8.90 -9.70
N SER A 49 -19.84 -7.81 -9.35
CA SER A 49 -20.20 -6.45 -9.75
C SER A 49 -18.95 -5.64 -10.00
N ALA A 50 -19.01 -4.67 -10.92
CA ALA A 50 -17.92 -3.74 -11.14
C ALA A 50 -18.43 -2.32 -11.34
N ARG A 51 -17.67 -1.34 -10.86
CA ARG A 51 -17.99 0.08 -10.98
C ARG A 51 -16.72 0.92 -11.08
N ALA A 52 -16.84 2.11 -11.68
CA ALA A 52 -15.79 3.12 -11.58
C ALA A 52 -15.85 3.76 -10.18
N VAL A 53 -14.71 3.79 -9.49
CA VAL A 53 -14.58 4.50 -8.20
C VAL A 53 -14.20 5.96 -8.43
N ASP A 54 -13.30 6.19 -9.38
CA ASP A 54 -12.82 7.50 -9.78
C ASP A 54 -12.48 7.50 -11.29
N ALA A 55 -11.79 8.54 -11.75
CA ALA A 55 -11.40 8.63 -13.15
C ALA A 55 -10.50 7.44 -13.59
N ASN A 56 -9.54 7.04 -12.78
CA ASN A 56 -8.49 6.10 -13.17
C ASN A 56 -8.53 4.78 -12.39
N THR A 57 -9.58 4.53 -11.60
CA THR A 57 -9.71 3.29 -10.81
C THR A 57 -11.09 2.66 -10.98
N LEU A 58 -11.09 1.38 -11.35
CA LEU A 58 -12.27 0.51 -11.28
C LEU A 58 -12.22 -0.32 -9.98
N GLU A 59 -13.38 -0.59 -9.40
CA GLU A 59 -13.53 -1.58 -8.32
C GLU A 59 -14.32 -2.77 -8.88
N ALA A 60 -13.69 -3.93 -8.81
CA ALA A 60 -14.31 -5.21 -9.08
C ALA A 60 -14.62 -5.87 -7.72
N ARG A 61 -15.89 -6.24 -7.50
CA ARG A 61 -16.39 -6.75 -6.24
C ARG A 61 -17.07 -8.10 -6.44
N TRP A 62 -16.71 -9.07 -5.61
CA TRP A 62 -17.40 -10.36 -5.48
C TRP A 62 -18.03 -10.46 -4.10
N GLN A 63 -19.33 -10.71 -4.06
CA GLN A 63 -20.02 -11.17 -2.87
C GLN A 63 -20.05 -12.70 -2.90
N ILE A 64 -19.28 -13.31 -2.02
CA ILE A 64 -19.09 -14.75 -1.92
C ILE A 64 -20.03 -15.27 -0.84
N ALA A 65 -20.93 -16.18 -1.21
CA ALA A 65 -21.88 -16.78 -0.29
C ALA A 65 -21.20 -17.56 0.85
N ASP A 66 -21.91 -17.70 1.97
CA ASP A 66 -21.40 -18.48 3.10
C ASP A 66 -21.22 -19.95 2.72
N GLY A 67 -20.12 -20.55 3.17
CA GLY A 67 -19.72 -21.90 2.75
C GLY A 67 -18.98 -21.96 1.41
N TYR A 68 -18.72 -20.82 0.77
CA TYR A 68 -17.96 -20.74 -0.48
C TYR A 68 -16.66 -19.93 -0.31
N TYR A 69 -15.70 -20.16 -1.21
CA TYR A 69 -14.44 -19.43 -1.26
C TYR A 69 -13.89 -19.35 -2.69
N MET A 70 -13.05 -18.35 -2.93
CA MET A 70 -12.37 -18.14 -4.23
C MET A 70 -10.86 -18.16 -4.07
N TYR A 71 -10.14 -18.66 -5.07
CA TYR A 71 -8.68 -18.74 -5.04
C TYR A 71 -8.04 -17.45 -5.57
N ARG A 72 -7.09 -16.88 -4.81
CA ARG A 72 -6.41 -15.63 -5.17
C ARG A 72 -5.66 -15.73 -6.50
N ASP A 73 -4.99 -16.85 -6.75
CA ASP A 73 -4.17 -17.09 -7.93
C ASP A 73 -4.99 -17.42 -9.20
N LYS A 74 -6.32 -17.57 -9.07
CA LYS A 74 -7.22 -17.91 -10.18
C LYS A 74 -7.96 -16.70 -10.75
N PHE A 75 -7.63 -15.49 -10.31
CA PHE A 75 -8.17 -14.25 -10.89
C PHE A 75 -7.34 -13.81 -12.10
N LYS A 76 -8.02 -13.54 -13.22
CA LYS A 76 -7.46 -12.87 -14.40
C LYS A 76 -8.35 -11.70 -14.80
N PHE A 77 -7.73 -10.63 -15.28
CA PHE A 77 -8.44 -9.42 -15.68
C PHE A 77 -7.96 -8.97 -17.05
N GLU A 78 -8.91 -8.65 -17.91
CA GLU A 78 -8.70 -8.07 -19.22
C GLU A 78 -9.60 -6.85 -19.37
N LEU A 79 -9.07 -5.79 -19.96
CA LEU A 79 -9.80 -4.54 -20.14
C LEU A 79 -9.77 -4.13 -21.61
N LYS A 80 -10.94 -3.79 -22.16
CA LYS A 80 -11.08 -3.20 -23.50
C LYS A 80 -11.51 -1.74 -23.38
N GLY A 81 -10.87 -0.86 -24.14
CA GLY A 81 -11.11 0.59 -24.14
C GLY A 81 -10.23 1.40 -23.17
N ALA A 82 -9.33 0.73 -22.44
CA ALA A 82 -8.29 1.33 -21.61
C ALA A 82 -7.19 0.30 -21.34
N THR A 83 -6.00 0.74 -20.93
CA THR A 83 -4.94 -0.16 -20.48
C THR A 83 -5.13 -0.46 -19.01
N LEU A 84 -5.11 -1.74 -18.64
CA LEU A 84 -5.21 -2.18 -17.26
C LEU A 84 -3.83 -2.10 -16.57
N GLY A 85 -3.77 -1.41 -15.45
CA GLY A 85 -2.62 -1.40 -14.55
C GLY A 85 -2.59 -2.63 -13.63
N GLN A 86 -1.68 -2.63 -12.64
CA GLN A 86 -1.54 -3.78 -11.74
C GLN A 86 -2.74 -3.91 -10.79
N PRO A 87 -3.45 -5.05 -10.76
CA PRO A 87 -4.56 -5.28 -9.84
C PRO A 87 -4.11 -5.24 -8.38
N ALA A 88 -4.72 -4.36 -7.58
CA ALA A 88 -4.51 -4.29 -6.15
C ALA A 88 -5.45 -5.27 -5.44
N MET A 89 -4.98 -6.52 -5.32
CA MET A 89 -5.68 -7.58 -4.59
C MET A 89 -5.39 -7.50 -3.08
N PRO A 90 -6.41 -7.57 -2.21
CA PRO A 90 -6.21 -7.58 -0.76
C PRO A 90 -5.52 -8.86 -0.28
N ALA A 91 -4.98 -8.86 0.93
CA ALA A 91 -4.54 -10.11 1.55
C ALA A 91 -5.75 -11.02 1.82
N GLY A 92 -5.65 -12.27 1.37
CA GLY A 92 -6.59 -13.35 1.63
C GLY A 92 -6.15 -14.20 2.81
N LYS A 93 -6.89 -15.28 3.05
CA LYS A 93 -6.60 -16.24 4.11
C LYS A 93 -5.85 -17.42 3.53
N VAL A 94 -4.66 -17.69 4.08
CA VAL A 94 -3.89 -18.88 3.72
C VAL A 94 -4.55 -20.11 4.34
N LYS A 95 -4.83 -21.11 3.51
CA LYS A 95 -5.33 -22.43 3.91
C LYS A 95 -4.41 -23.50 3.33
N GLN A 96 -4.23 -24.59 4.07
CA GLN A 96 -3.66 -25.81 3.52
C GLN A 96 -4.79 -26.60 2.83
N ASP A 97 -4.66 -26.78 1.52
CA ASP A 97 -5.57 -27.57 0.70
C ASP A 97 -4.88 -28.90 0.35
N GLU A 98 -5.62 -30.01 0.44
CA GLU A 98 -5.10 -31.36 0.18
C GLU A 98 -4.60 -31.53 -1.26
N ASN A 99 -5.23 -30.85 -2.22
CA ASN A 99 -4.92 -30.99 -3.65
C ASN A 99 -3.88 -29.94 -4.12
N PHE A 100 -3.87 -28.76 -3.50
CA PHE A 100 -3.09 -27.61 -3.98
C PHE A 100 -2.04 -27.08 -2.99
N GLY A 101 -1.93 -27.66 -1.79
CA GLY A 101 -0.97 -27.22 -0.78
C GLY A 101 -1.37 -25.89 -0.12
N ARG A 102 -0.39 -25.02 0.16
CA ARG A 102 -0.67 -23.70 0.75
C ARG A 102 -1.26 -22.76 -0.29
N VAL A 103 -2.56 -22.49 -0.18
CA VAL A 103 -3.30 -21.60 -1.08
C VAL A 103 -3.88 -20.41 -0.33
N GLU A 104 -3.99 -19.26 -1.00
CA GLU A 104 -4.62 -18.08 -0.44
C GLU A 104 -6.03 -17.93 -1.00
N THR A 105 -7.01 -17.78 -0.11
CA THR A 105 -8.43 -17.80 -0.44
C THR A 105 -9.16 -16.56 0.05
N TYR A 106 -10.20 -16.17 -0.67
CA TYR A 106 -11.12 -15.09 -0.30
C TYR A 106 -12.50 -15.63 0.06
N ARG A 107 -13.17 -14.94 0.98
CA ARG A 107 -14.51 -15.25 1.47
C ARG A 107 -15.27 -13.97 1.76
N LYS A 108 -16.59 -14.07 1.84
CA LYS A 108 -17.51 -12.96 2.15
C LYS A 108 -17.43 -11.85 1.11
N ASP A 109 -16.71 -10.76 1.38
CA ASP A 109 -16.65 -9.59 0.51
C ASP A 109 -15.24 -9.40 -0.02
N LEU A 110 -15.07 -9.60 -1.33
CA LEU A 110 -13.81 -9.37 -2.02
C LEU A 110 -13.93 -8.11 -2.86
N ARG A 111 -13.06 -7.12 -2.61
CA ARG A 111 -12.95 -5.91 -3.44
C ARG A 111 -11.53 -5.80 -3.98
N ILE A 112 -11.42 -5.74 -5.29
CA ILE A 112 -10.17 -5.61 -6.01
C ILE A 112 -10.18 -4.27 -6.73
N ARG A 113 -9.18 -3.42 -6.44
CA ARG A 113 -9.01 -2.16 -7.16
C ARG A 113 -8.17 -2.41 -8.40
N LEU A 114 -8.66 -1.94 -9.54
CA LEU A 114 -8.07 -2.09 -10.85
C LEU A 114 -7.70 -0.70 -11.37
N PRO A 115 -6.44 -0.27 -11.22
CA PRO A 115 -5.96 0.97 -11.84
C PRO A 115 -6.06 0.85 -13.36
N ILE A 116 -6.50 1.91 -14.03
CA ILE A 116 -6.64 1.96 -15.49
C ILE A 116 -5.95 3.21 -16.06
N GLN A 117 -5.32 3.06 -17.22
CA GLN A 117 -4.89 4.18 -18.05
C GLN A 117 -5.90 4.35 -19.18
N ARG A 118 -6.67 5.44 -19.13
CA ARG A 118 -7.72 5.71 -20.11
C ARG A 118 -7.13 6.02 -21.49
N THR A 119 -7.80 5.53 -22.52
CA THR A 119 -7.61 6.05 -23.87
C THR A 119 -8.34 7.40 -23.99
N PRO A 120 -7.72 8.44 -24.59
CA PRO A 120 -8.38 9.74 -24.76
C PRO A 120 -9.74 9.60 -25.46
N GLY A 121 -10.80 10.14 -24.86
CA GLY A 121 -12.17 10.09 -25.40
C GLY A 121 -13.00 8.85 -25.03
N ALA A 122 -12.47 7.89 -24.26
CA ALA A 122 -13.25 6.73 -23.82
C ALA A 122 -14.30 7.11 -22.75
N THR A 123 -15.59 6.88 -23.06
CA THR A 123 -16.74 7.12 -22.16
C THR A 123 -17.19 5.87 -21.40
N SER A 124 -16.76 4.69 -21.86
CA SER A 124 -17.03 3.40 -21.21
C SER A 124 -15.89 2.43 -21.45
N VAL A 125 -15.69 1.49 -20.53
CA VAL A 125 -14.71 0.40 -20.66
C VAL A 125 -15.40 -0.94 -20.42
N THR A 126 -14.94 -1.99 -21.10
CA THR A 126 -15.44 -3.34 -20.88
C THR A 126 -14.40 -4.14 -20.11
N LEU A 127 -14.75 -4.56 -18.90
CA LEU A 127 -13.93 -5.38 -18.02
C LEU A 127 -14.36 -6.84 -18.17
N THR A 128 -13.44 -7.69 -18.58
CA THR A 128 -13.58 -9.15 -18.59
C THR A 128 -12.77 -9.74 -17.44
N THR A 129 -13.42 -10.52 -16.59
CA THR A 129 -12.78 -11.16 -15.44
C THR A 129 -12.93 -12.67 -15.53
N VAL A 130 -11.85 -13.39 -15.28
CA VAL A 130 -11.88 -14.85 -15.07
C VAL A 130 -11.62 -15.12 -13.60
N SER A 131 -12.43 -15.96 -12.98
CA SER A 131 -12.28 -16.31 -11.56
C SER A 131 -12.75 -17.73 -11.28
N GLN A 132 -12.28 -18.34 -10.21
CA GLN A 132 -12.65 -19.71 -9.83
C GLN A 132 -12.81 -19.82 -8.31
N GLY A 133 -13.83 -20.55 -7.88
CA GLY A 133 -14.08 -20.85 -6.47
C GLY A 133 -14.64 -22.24 -6.25
N CYS A 134 -14.72 -22.63 -4.99
CA CYS A 134 -15.27 -23.90 -4.53
C CYS A 134 -16.19 -23.68 -3.33
N ALA A 135 -17.04 -24.67 -3.07
CA ALA A 135 -17.80 -24.85 -1.86
C ALA A 135 -16.98 -25.66 -0.84
N ASP A 136 -17.18 -25.37 0.45
CA ASP A 136 -16.57 -26.12 1.55
C ASP A 136 -17.03 -27.58 1.60
N ALA A 137 -18.21 -27.87 1.07
CA ALA A 137 -18.74 -29.22 0.90
C ALA A 137 -18.03 -30.02 -0.22
N GLY A 138 -16.95 -29.50 -0.80
CA GLY A 138 -16.05 -30.25 -1.69
C GLY A 138 -16.33 -30.10 -3.19
N LEU A 139 -17.27 -29.23 -3.59
CA LEU A 139 -17.55 -28.93 -5.00
C LEU A 139 -16.70 -27.76 -5.48
N CYS A 140 -15.87 -27.97 -6.52
CA CYS A 140 -15.15 -26.89 -7.18
C CYS A 140 -15.79 -26.54 -8.53
N TYR A 141 -16.09 -25.27 -8.74
CA TYR A 141 -16.65 -24.77 -9.98
C TYR A 141 -15.55 -24.63 -11.05
N THR A 142 -15.95 -24.67 -12.31
CA THR A 142 -15.06 -24.34 -13.44
C THR A 142 -14.72 -22.85 -13.44
N PRO A 143 -13.62 -22.42 -14.10
CA PRO A 143 -13.32 -21.01 -14.27
C PRO A 143 -14.47 -20.25 -14.94
N GLN A 144 -14.98 -19.22 -14.26
CA GLN A 144 -16.09 -18.38 -14.71
C GLN A 144 -15.53 -17.13 -15.38
N THR A 145 -15.99 -16.84 -16.59
CA THR A 145 -15.63 -15.63 -17.35
C THR A 145 -16.83 -14.70 -17.37
N VAL A 146 -16.69 -13.50 -16.81
CA VAL A 146 -17.75 -12.48 -16.77
C VAL A 146 -17.26 -11.21 -17.44
N SER A 147 -18.05 -10.65 -18.35
CA SER A 147 -17.76 -9.38 -19.01
C SER A 147 -18.81 -8.34 -18.64
N THR A 148 -18.37 -7.16 -18.20
CA THR A 148 -19.26 -6.05 -17.83
C THR A 148 -18.76 -4.75 -18.42
N THR A 149 -19.68 -3.94 -18.92
CA THR A 149 -19.39 -2.60 -19.45
C THR A 149 -19.65 -1.57 -18.37
N ILE A 150 -18.62 -0.79 -18.05
CA ILE A 150 -18.62 0.20 -16.98
C ILE A 150 -18.55 1.58 -17.63
N ALA A 151 -19.52 2.44 -17.32
CA ALA A 151 -19.47 3.84 -17.69
C ALA A 151 -18.38 4.56 -16.88
N LEU A 152 -17.52 5.29 -17.58
CA LEU A 152 -16.45 6.06 -16.97
C LEU A 152 -16.98 7.46 -16.61
N PRO A 153 -16.76 7.97 -15.39
CA PRO A 153 -17.07 9.36 -15.08
C PRO A 153 -16.22 10.28 -15.97
N ALA A 154 -16.74 11.44 -16.37
CA ALA A 154 -16.00 12.41 -17.17
C ALA A 154 -14.62 12.65 -16.55
N ALA A 155 -13.56 12.53 -17.36
CA ALA A 155 -12.23 12.89 -16.89
C ALA A 155 -12.28 14.38 -16.50
N PRO A 156 -11.78 14.78 -15.32
CA PRO A 156 -11.60 16.19 -15.05
C PRO A 156 -10.71 16.74 -16.17
N ALA A 157 -11.26 17.69 -16.94
CA ALA A 157 -10.46 18.51 -17.83
C ALA A 157 -9.36 19.14 -16.98
N ASP A 158 -8.14 19.10 -17.52
CA ASP A 158 -6.92 19.65 -16.96
C ASP A 158 -7.21 20.95 -16.19
N ALA A 159 -7.33 20.82 -14.87
CA ALA A 159 -7.43 21.91 -13.94
C ALA A 159 -6.21 21.74 -13.05
N ALA A 160 -5.30 22.70 -13.17
CA ALA A 160 -4.18 22.93 -12.28
C ALA A 160 -4.55 22.61 -10.82
N PRO A 161 -3.65 22.03 -10.02
CA PRO A 161 -3.98 21.58 -8.68
C PRO A 161 -4.30 22.78 -7.80
N ALA A 162 -5.58 23.08 -7.65
CA ALA A 162 -6.08 23.83 -6.51
C ALA A 162 -6.07 22.88 -5.32
N VAL A 163 -5.05 23.05 -4.48
CA VAL A 163 -4.94 22.47 -3.16
C VAL A 163 -6.24 22.73 -2.40
N SER A 164 -7.04 21.69 -2.17
CA SER A 164 -8.14 21.72 -1.21
C SER A 164 -7.68 20.98 0.04
N LEU A 165 -7.22 21.76 1.01
CA LEU A 165 -7.03 21.32 2.39
C LEU A 165 -8.41 21.01 2.98
N ALA A 166 -8.71 19.72 3.18
CA ALA A 166 -9.70 19.30 4.16
C ALA A 166 -9.01 18.35 5.16
N PRO A 167 -8.99 18.69 6.45
CA PRO A 167 -8.31 17.91 7.47
C PRO A 167 -9.15 16.72 7.95
N SER A 168 -8.45 15.62 8.17
CA SER A 168 -8.58 14.73 9.34
C SER A 168 -9.98 14.35 9.83
N SER A 169 -10.49 13.22 9.33
CA SER A 169 -11.44 12.39 10.07
C SER A 169 -11.03 10.91 10.03
N LEU A 170 -9.78 10.61 10.40
CA LEU A 170 -9.38 9.27 10.82
C LEU A 170 -8.70 9.24 12.20
N SER A 171 -8.65 10.37 12.91
CA SER A 171 -8.12 10.44 14.28
C SER A 171 -9.05 9.80 15.33
N GLY A 172 -10.25 9.35 14.95
CA GLY A 172 -11.26 8.84 15.88
C GLY A 172 -11.18 7.33 16.20
N LEU A 173 -10.40 6.55 15.46
CA LEU A 173 -10.27 5.10 15.70
C LEU A 173 -9.05 4.73 16.55
N GLY A 174 -8.19 5.70 16.89
CA GLY A 174 -7.00 5.49 17.74
C GLY A 174 -7.30 5.50 19.25
N SER A 175 -8.51 5.85 19.68
CA SER A 175 -8.84 6.00 21.11
C SER A 175 -9.42 4.76 21.78
N LEU A 176 -9.55 3.63 21.08
CA LEU A 176 -10.12 2.39 21.65
C LEU A 176 -9.13 1.23 21.81
N SER A 177 -7.84 1.45 21.61
CA SER A 177 -6.83 0.44 21.87
C SER A 177 -5.53 1.12 22.27
N GLY A 178 -5.11 0.95 23.52
CA GLY A 178 -3.82 1.43 24.06
C GLY A 178 -2.60 0.71 23.44
N LEU A 179 -2.60 0.54 22.12
CA LEU A 179 -1.50 0.03 21.32
C LEU A 179 -0.97 1.21 20.52
N THR A 180 0.13 1.78 20.98
CA THR A 180 0.89 2.79 20.24
C THR A 180 1.50 2.12 19.00
N MET A 181 0.72 1.95 17.94
CA MET A 181 1.25 1.49 16.66
C MET A 181 2.19 2.57 16.12
N PRO A 182 3.43 2.23 15.70
CA PRO A 182 4.30 3.21 15.06
C PRO A 182 3.59 3.72 13.80
N LYS A 183 3.47 5.04 13.69
CA LYS A 183 2.89 5.69 12.52
C LYS A 183 3.78 5.42 11.31
N LEU A 184 3.33 4.53 10.42
CA LEU A 184 3.95 4.34 9.11
C LEU A 184 3.59 5.55 8.23
N LEU A 185 4.60 6.26 7.72
CA LEU A 185 4.39 7.38 6.81
C LEU A 185 3.97 6.87 5.42
N PRO A 186 3.12 7.60 4.67
CA PRO A 186 2.88 7.26 3.28
C PRO A 186 4.17 7.45 2.45
N PRO A 187 4.31 6.74 1.30
CA PRO A 187 5.54 6.74 0.53
C PRO A 187 6.08 8.13 0.14
N ASP A 188 5.18 9.05 -0.25
CA ASP A 188 5.55 10.41 -0.67
C ASP A 188 6.03 11.29 0.49
N GLU A 189 5.62 10.99 1.73
CA GLU A 189 6.13 11.64 2.94
C GLU A 189 7.39 10.93 3.46
N ALA A 190 7.50 9.63 3.24
CA ALA A 190 8.60 8.81 3.69
C ALA A 190 9.90 9.07 2.91
N PHE A 191 9.78 9.34 1.61
CA PHE A 191 10.90 9.58 0.70
C PHE A 191 10.70 10.91 -0.04
N LEU A 192 11.35 11.96 0.47
CA LEU A 192 11.32 13.26 -0.20
C LEU A 192 12.36 13.24 -1.32
N VAL A 193 11.91 13.36 -2.57
CA VAL A 193 12.79 13.34 -3.74
C VAL A 193 12.67 14.64 -4.52
N ALA A 194 13.80 15.27 -4.79
CA ALA A 194 13.90 16.46 -5.62
C ALA A 194 14.87 16.21 -6.76
N ALA A 195 14.63 16.84 -7.91
CA ALA A 195 15.54 16.82 -9.04
C ALA A 195 15.83 18.25 -9.46
N ILE A 196 17.11 18.55 -9.71
CA ILE A 196 17.59 19.85 -10.18
C ILE A 196 18.59 19.67 -11.31
N LEU A 197 18.70 20.67 -12.19
CA LEU A 197 19.81 20.77 -13.13
C LEU A 197 21.00 21.39 -12.40
N ALA A 198 22.04 20.61 -12.15
CA ALA A 198 23.30 21.12 -11.61
C ALA A 198 24.04 21.94 -12.68
N ASP A 199 23.98 21.47 -13.92
CA ASP A 199 24.43 22.18 -15.11
C ASP A 199 23.62 21.71 -16.33
N ALA A 200 23.92 22.25 -17.51
CA ALA A 200 23.20 21.95 -18.76
C ALA A 200 23.24 20.46 -19.17
N GLN A 201 24.17 19.66 -18.66
CA GLN A 201 24.32 18.23 -18.97
C GLN A 201 24.26 17.33 -17.72
N THR A 202 24.15 17.90 -16.52
CA THR A 202 24.16 17.17 -15.26
C THR A 202 22.87 17.40 -14.47
N VAL A 203 22.16 16.32 -14.19
CA VAL A 203 20.98 16.32 -13.31
C VAL A 203 21.39 15.76 -11.95
N GLN A 204 21.06 16.48 -10.88
CA GLN A 204 21.22 15.99 -9.52
C GLN A 204 19.84 15.59 -8.97
N LEU A 205 19.71 14.35 -8.52
CA LEU A 205 18.54 13.90 -7.76
C LEU A 205 18.91 13.75 -6.29
N ASP A 206 18.24 14.53 -5.45
CA ASP A 206 18.38 14.48 -4.01
C ASP A 206 17.27 13.61 -3.43
N PHE A 207 17.65 12.49 -2.82
CA PHE A 207 16.76 11.61 -2.09
C PHE A 207 16.98 11.83 -0.58
N LYS A 208 15.89 12.15 0.13
CA LYS A 208 15.90 12.38 1.57
C LYS A 208 14.93 11.41 2.24
N PRO A 209 15.41 10.20 2.60
CA PRO A 209 14.62 9.29 3.42
C PRO A 209 14.38 9.93 4.80
N THR A 210 13.16 9.79 5.30
CA THR A 210 12.79 10.27 6.63
C THR A 210 13.32 9.35 7.73
N ALA A 211 13.24 9.80 8.99
CA ALA A 211 13.62 8.99 10.13
C ALA A 211 12.95 7.61 10.11
N ASP A 212 13.69 6.58 10.52
CA ASP A 212 13.27 5.18 10.51
C ASP A 212 13.00 4.62 9.10
N THR A 213 13.52 5.24 8.03
CA THR A 213 13.43 4.72 6.65
C THR A 213 14.79 4.67 5.97
N TYR A 214 14.93 3.75 5.01
CA TYR A 214 16.12 3.64 4.18
C TYR A 214 15.76 3.31 2.73
N LEU A 215 16.64 3.68 1.81
CA LEU A 215 16.54 3.40 0.38
C LEU A 215 17.51 2.30 -0.03
N TYR A 216 17.11 1.43 -0.95
CA TYR A 216 18.00 0.45 -1.56
C TYR A 216 18.76 1.06 -2.71
N ARG A 217 20.10 0.98 -2.69
CA ARG A 217 20.96 1.53 -3.74
C ARG A 217 20.71 0.88 -5.09
N ASP A 218 20.58 -0.44 -5.13
CA ASP A 218 20.35 -1.23 -6.35
C ASP A 218 18.94 -1.07 -6.93
N LYS A 219 18.03 -0.42 -6.21
CA LYS A 219 16.66 -0.14 -6.65
C LYS A 219 16.46 1.28 -7.17
N LEU A 220 17.51 2.10 -7.16
CA LEU A 220 17.49 3.41 -7.80
C LEU A 220 17.59 3.24 -9.32
N ALA A 221 16.62 3.79 -10.05
CA ALA A 221 16.54 3.70 -11.50
C ALA A 221 16.15 5.06 -12.10
N TRP A 222 16.54 5.30 -13.34
CA TRP A 222 16.21 6.54 -14.05
C TRP A 222 16.04 6.28 -15.55
N VAL A 223 15.07 6.95 -16.16
CA VAL A 223 14.76 6.86 -17.59
C VAL A 223 14.38 8.24 -18.11
N VAL A 224 15.04 8.70 -19.17
CA VAL A 224 14.63 9.92 -19.88
C VAL A 224 13.43 9.59 -20.77
N LYS A 225 12.28 10.22 -20.50
CA LYS A 225 11.06 10.11 -21.32
C LYS A 225 11.02 11.14 -22.44
N SER A 226 11.61 12.31 -22.22
CA SER A 226 11.70 13.39 -23.19
C SER A 226 12.94 14.23 -22.92
N PRO A 227 13.66 14.67 -23.95
CA PRO A 227 13.46 14.36 -25.37
C PRO A 227 13.99 12.95 -25.72
N ALA A 228 13.45 12.32 -26.76
CA ALA A 228 13.69 10.90 -27.06
C ALA A 228 15.14 10.58 -27.48
N ASP A 229 15.90 11.57 -27.94
CA ASP A 229 17.31 11.47 -28.32
C ASP A 229 18.27 11.56 -27.11
N MET A 230 17.76 11.89 -25.92
CA MET A 230 18.55 12.09 -24.72
C MET A 230 18.53 10.86 -23.81
N LYS A 231 19.70 10.48 -23.29
CA LYS A 231 19.87 9.33 -22.39
C LYS A 231 20.79 9.70 -21.24
N VAL A 232 20.70 8.95 -20.14
CA VAL A 232 21.70 9.03 -19.06
C VAL A 232 22.90 8.17 -19.44
N LEU A 233 24.07 8.79 -19.60
CA LEU A 233 25.33 8.09 -19.92
C LEU A 233 25.97 7.48 -18.68
N ARG A 234 25.92 8.20 -17.56
CA ARG A 234 26.52 7.80 -16.31
C ARG A 234 25.63 8.26 -15.16
N ALA A 235 25.54 7.43 -14.14
CA ALA A 235 24.98 7.80 -12.87
C ALA A 235 26.04 7.54 -11.80
N ASP A 236 26.45 8.60 -11.13
CA ASP A 236 27.33 8.53 -9.99
C ASP A 236 26.47 8.54 -8.73
N LEU A 237 26.60 7.49 -7.93
CA LEU A 237 25.95 7.35 -6.64
C LEU A 237 27.02 7.04 -5.61
N PRO A 238 27.01 7.72 -4.44
CA PRO A 238 27.95 7.44 -3.36
C PRO A 238 27.79 6.00 -2.87
N VAL A 239 28.79 5.49 -2.18
CA VAL A 239 28.74 4.13 -1.63
C VAL A 239 27.67 4.05 -0.55
N GLY A 240 26.85 2.99 -0.57
CA GLY A 240 25.82 2.76 0.45
C GLY A 240 26.37 2.04 1.69
N GLU A 241 25.63 2.10 2.78
CA GLU A 241 25.90 1.30 3.97
C GLU A 241 25.47 -0.15 3.73
N ILE A 242 26.28 -1.12 4.15
CA ILE A 242 25.95 -2.53 3.99
C ILE A 242 25.00 -2.96 5.10
N LYS A 243 23.77 -3.35 4.71
CA LYS A 243 22.75 -3.89 5.61
C LYS A 243 22.56 -5.39 5.36
N ASN A 244 22.73 -6.17 6.41
CA ASN A 244 22.43 -7.59 6.41
C ASN A 244 20.98 -7.79 6.87
N ASP A 245 20.08 -8.05 5.92
CA ASP A 245 18.70 -8.41 6.21
C ASP A 245 18.57 -9.95 6.29
N PRO A 246 18.09 -10.53 7.40
CA PRO A 246 17.90 -11.98 7.53
C PRO A 246 16.98 -12.61 6.47
N ASN A 247 16.13 -11.81 5.81
CA ASN A 247 15.23 -12.26 4.76
C ASN A 247 15.88 -12.28 3.37
N PHE A 248 17.08 -11.73 3.21
CA PHE A 248 17.79 -11.68 1.93
C PHE A 248 19.12 -12.46 2.01
N PRO A 249 19.43 -13.30 1.00
CA PRO A 249 20.63 -14.14 1.02
C PRO A 249 21.94 -13.36 0.80
N THR A 250 21.87 -12.09 0.38
CA THR A 250 23.04 -11.24 0.11
C THR A 250 22.94 -9.92 0.87
N PRO A 251 24.07 -9.40 1.40
CA PRO A 251 24.12 -8.05 1.97
C PRO A 251 23.67 -7.01 0.94
N MET A 252 22.82 -6.07 1.36
CA MET A 252 22.30 -5.03 0.49
C MET A 252 22.92 -3.68 0.84
N GLU A 253 23.29 -2.89 -0.16
CA GLU A 253 23.70 -1.49 0.04
C GLU A 253 22.45 -0.60 0.18
N VAL A 254 22.39 0.16 1.28
CA VAL A 254 21.27 1.03 1.60
C VAL A 254 21.72 2.43 2.01
N TYR A 255 20.79 3.39 1.94
CA TYR A 255 20.97 4.75 2.43
C TYR A 255 19.94 5.07 3.52
N HIS A 256 20.40 5.28 4.74
CA HIS A 256 19.58 5.80 5.86
C HIS A 256 19.59 7.34 5.92
N HIS A 257 20.46 7.97 5.13
CA HIS A 257 20.69 9.41 5.12
C HIS A 257 20.43 9.99 3.72
N ASP A 258 20.38 11.32 3.66
CA ASP A 258 20.28 12.08 2.43
C ASP A 258 21.36 11.63 1.43
N VAL A 259 20.94 11.32 0.21
CA VAL A 259 21.82 10.87 -0.87
C VAL A 259 21.53 11.62 -2.15
N ALA A 260 22.58 12.11 -2.80
CA ALA A 260 22.50 12.75 -4.10
C ALA A 260 22.99 11.80 -5.19
N ALA A 261 22.16 11.52 -6.19
CA ALA A 261 22.55 10.82 -7.41
C ALA A 261 22.86 11.83 -8.50
N THR A 262 24.06 11.76 -9.07
CA THR A 262 24.51 12.67 -10.12
C THR A 262 24.43 11.98 -11.48
N LEU A 263 23.49 12.40 -12.32
CA LEU A 263 23.26 11.83 -13.64
C LEU A 263 23.88 12.71 -14.73
N THR A 264 24.79 12.14 -15.51
CA THR A 264 25.35 12.77 -16.71
C THR A 264 24.51 12.40 -17.93
N LEU A 265 23.97 13.40 -18.61
CA LEU A 265 23.17 13.24 -19.83
C LEU A 265 24.06 13.03 -21.07
N SER A 266 23.47 12.51 -22.15
CA SER A 266 24.15 12.25 -23.43
C SER A 266 24.61 13.49 -24.18
N ARG A 267 23.95 14.62 -23.92
CA ARG A 267 24.29 15.95 -24.43
C ARG A 267 23.78 17.01 -23.48
N ALA A 268 24.31 18.23 -23.61
CA ALA A 268 23.74 19.39 -22.96
C ALA A 268 22.31 19.69 -23.46
N LEU A 269 21.45 20.12 -22.55
CA LEU A 269 20.14 20.69 -22.80
C LEU A 269 20.28 22.07 -23.43
N ALA A 270 19.51 22.33 -24.48
CA ALA A 270 19.38 23.65 -25.05
C ALA A 270 18.55 24.56 -24.14
N VAL A 271 18.80 25.87 -24.19
CA VAL A 271 18.02 26.85 -23.44
C VAL A 271 16.55 26.79 -23.86
N GLY A 272 15.64 26.68 -22.89
CA GLY A 272 14.21 26.48 -23.09
C GLY A 272 13.79 25.04 -23.39
N GLU A 273 14.74 24.10 -23.48
CA GLU A 273 14.44 22.68 -23.69
C GLU A 273 13.97 22.02 -22.40
N LYS A 274 12.92 21.19 -22.52
CA LYS A 274 12.32 20.46 -21.40
C LYS A 274 12.81 19.01 -21.37
N LEU A 275 13.42 18.64 -20.25
CA LEU A 275 13.77 17.27 -19.89
C LEU A 275 12.67 16.67 -19.00
N VAL A 276 12.10 15.54 -19.40
CA VAL A 276 11.22 14.73 -18.55
C VAL A 276 12.00 13.47 -18.16
N LEU A 277 12.36 13.39 -16.88
CA LEU A 277 13.10 12.29 -16.29
C LEU A 277 12.19 11.48 -15.35
N GLU A 278 11.94 10.21 -15.65
CA GLU A 278 11.35 9.27 -14.70
C GLU A 278 12.46 8.77 -13.77
N ALA A 279 12.32 8.97 -12.47
CA ALA A 279 13.15 8.31 -11.47
C ALA A 279 12.32 7.27 -10.70
N GLY A 280 12.90 6.11 -10.45
CA GLY A 280 12.32 5.04 -9.65
C GLY A 280 13.19 4.69 -8.45
N TRP A 281 12.56 4.35 -7.34
CA TRP A 281 13.25 3.98 -6.11
C TRP A 281 12.41 3.01 -5.26
N GLN A 282 13.07 2.34 -4.33
CA GLN A 282 12.41 1.51 -3.33
C GLN A 282 13.13 1.65 -1.99
N GLY A 283 12.38 1.59 -0.90
CA GLY A 283 12.91 1.61 0.44
C GLY A 283 12.01 0.88 1.43
N CYS A 284 12.42 0.82 2.69
CA CYS A 284 11.63 0.24 3.78
C CYS A 284 11.63 1.14 5.00
N ASN A 285 10.60 1.00 5.82
CA ASN A 285 10.60 1.50 7.18
C ASN A 285 11.25 0.47 8.11
N GLU A 286 12.36 0.83 8.72
CA GLU A 286 13.15 -0.03 9.58
C GLU A 286 12.44 -0.36 10.89
N LYS A 287 11.77 0.62 11.48
CA LYS A 287 11.11 0.48 12.79
C LYS A 287 9.89 -0.43 12.74
N VAL A 288 9.16 -0.42 11.63
CA VAL A 288 7.99 -1.27 11.41
C VAL A 288 8.36 -2.55 10.66
N GLY A 289 9.53 -2.59 10.00
CA GLY A 289 9.97 -3.72 9.17
C GLY A 289 9.16 -3.89 7.89
N VAL A 290 8.53 -2.82 7.39
CA VAL A 290 7.67 -2.84 6.21
C VAL A 290 8.34 -2.16 5.04
N CYS A 291 8.43 -2.86 3.93
CA CYS A 291 8.98 -2.33 2.68
C CYS A 291 7.90 -1.72 1.80
N TYR A 292 8.21 -0.56 1.23
CA TYR A 292 7.35 0.10 0.27
C TYR A 292 7.50 -0.56 -1.11
N PRO A 293 6.45 -0.56 -1.94
CA PRO A 293 6.54 -1.04 -3.33
C PRO A 293 7.47 -0.13 -4.16
N PRO A 294 7.95 -0.57 -5.33
CA PRO A 294 8.72 0.28 -6.23
C PRO A 294 7.94 1.53 -6.63
N LEU A 295 8.50 2.69 -6.31
CA LEU A 295 7.94 4.01 -6.60
C LEU A 295 8.54 4.54 -7.89
N LYS A 296 7.78 5.35 -8.62
CA LYS A 296 8.22 6.05 -9.82
C LYS A 296 7.65 7.46 -9.83
N ARG A 297 8.48 8.45 -10.18
CA ARG A 297 8.05 9.84 -10.39
C ARG A 297 8.72 10.47 -11.59
N ASP A 298 7.95 11.28 -12.28
CA ASP A 298 8.44 12.10 -13.40
C ASP A 298 8.82 13.49 -12.90
N PHE A 299 10.02 13.93 -13.26
CA PHE A 299 10.57 15.25 -13.00
C PHE A 299 10.71 16.00 -14.33
N THR A 300 10.07 17.15 -14.42
CA THR A 300 10.20 18.04 -15.58
C THR A 300 11.19 19.15 -15.23
N LEU A 301 12.34 19.16 -15.90
CA LEU A 301 13.41 20.14 -15.75
C LEU A 301 13.49 20.97 -17.02
N THR A 302 13.65 22.28 -16.89
CA THR A 302 13.84 23.19 -18.04
C THR A 302 15.19 23.85 -17.88
N ALA A 303 16.02 23.81 -18.92
CA ALA A 303 17.28 24.54 -18.90
C ALA A 303 17.00 26.02 -19.21
N ASP A 304 17.38 26.91 -18.30
CA ASP A 304 17.22 28.34 -18.45
C ASP A 304 18.57 29.00 -18.76
N ALA A 305 18.55 30.28 -19.16
CA ALA A 305 19.78 31.03 -19.41
C ALA A 305 20.71 31.14 -18.17
N ALA A 306 20.18 30.88 -16.97
CA ALA A 306 20.92 30.84 -15.71
C ALA A 306 21.48 29.44 -15.37
N THR A 307 21.14 28.40 -16.13
CA THR A 307 21.67 27.06 -15.91
C THR A 307 23.16 27.05 -16.28
N PRO A 308 24.06 26.63 -15.37
CA PRO A 308 25.49 26.60 -15.65
C PRO A 308 25.81 25.75 -16.89
N ALA A 309 26.77 26.18 -17.70
CA ALA A 309 27.22 25.40 -18.85
C ALA A 309 27.86 24.07 -18.38
N ALA A 310 27.70 23.01 -19.17
CA ALA A 310 28.24 21.69 -18.87
C ALA A 310 29.75 21.75 -18.58
N GLY A 311 30.18 21.23 -17.43
CA GLY A 311 31.58 21.27 -17.01
C GLY A 311 32.03 22.57 -16.33
N ALA A 312 31.11 23.50 -16.03
CA ALA A 312 31.35 24.53 -15.03
C ALA A 312 31.38 23.87 -13.64
N VAL A 313 32.52 23.26 -13.31
CA VAL A 313 32.86 22.96 -11.93
C VAL A 313 32.71 24.28 -11.20
N ALA A 314 31.78 24.37 -10.26
CA ALA A 314 31.86 25.42 -9.25
C ALA A 314 33.22 25.22 -8.60
N ALA A 315 34.20 26.03 -9.02
CA ALA A 315 35.50 26.06 -8.42
C ALA A 315 35.23 26.36 -6.96
N ILE A 316 35.47 25.38 -6.09
CA ILE A 316 35.71 25.65 -4.69
C ILE A 316 36.89 26.64 -4.73
N PRO A 317 36.76 27.87 -4.20
CA PRO A 317 37.91 28.74 -4.10
C PRO A 317 38.82 28.18 -3.00
N THR A 318 39.67 27.22 -3.35
CA THR A 318 40.84 26.86 -2.56
C THR A 318 41.98 27.79 -2.97
N GLY A 319 42.08 28.94 -2.31
CA GLY A 319 43.14 29.91 -2.59
C GLY A 319 43.01 31.23 -1.83
N VAL A 320 43.13 31.15 -0.50
CA VAL A 320 43.35 32.19 0.52
C VAL A 320 43.71 33.61 0.02
N ALA A 321 42.90 34.58 0.43
CA ALA A 321 43.38 35.86 0.94
C ALA A 321 42.68 36.15 2.28
N VAL A 322 43.47 36.17 3.35
CA VAL A 322 43.05 36.58 4.70
C VAL A 322 42.62 38.05 4.64
N ALA A 323 41.32 38.30 4.74
CA ALA A 323 40.77 39.60 5.09
C ALA A 323 40.25 39.53 6.53
N ALA A 324 40.74 40.47 7.33
CA ALA A 324 40.60 40.52 8.77
C ALA A 324 39.14 40.47 9.25
N ALA A 325 38.97 39.80 10.39
CA ALA A 325 37.73 39.72 11.14
C ALA A 325 37.16 41.11 11.46
N ALA A 326 35.90 41.33 11.07
CA ALA A 326 35.04 42.34 11.64
C ALA A 326 34.32 41.75 12.88
N PRO A 327 33.96 42.57 13.90
CA PRO A 327 33.61 42.08 15.22
C PRO A 327 32.23 41.42 15.24
N GLU A 328 32.17 40.19 15.78
CA GLU A 328 30.91 39.57 16.21
C GLU A 328 30.24 40.41 17.30
N SER A 329 28.94 40.64 17.16
CA SER A 329 28.09 41.31 18.14
C SER A 329 28.00 40.53 19.46
N ASP A 330 28.10 41.24 20.59
CA ASP A 330 28.11 40.72 21.96
C ASP A 330 26.96 39.75 22.31
N THR A 331 25.84 39.84 21.60
CA THR A 331 24.66 38.97 21.75
C THR A 331 24.98 37.49 21.50
N SER A 332 25.87 37.18 20.55
CA SER A 332 26.16 35.81 20.11
C SER A 332 27.14 35.07 21.03
N ARG A 333 27.91 35.80 21.85
CA ARG A 333 28.83 35.20 22.85
C ARG A 333 28.10 34.81 24.13
N ILE A 334 27.08 35.57 24.53
CA ILE A 334 26.32 35.32 25.76
C ILE A 334 25.42 34.09 25.62
N GLU A 335 24.77 33.90 24.46
CA GLU A 335 23.95 32.69 24.21
C GLU A 335 24.78 31.40 24.17
N ARG A 336 26.03 31.46 23.68
CA ARG A 336 26.93 30.30 23.62
C ARG A 336 27.45 29.90 25.01
N VAL A 337 27.63 30.86 25.90
CA VAL A 337 28.05 30.61 27.29
C VAL A 337 26.89 30.09 28.14
N LEU A 338 25.66 30.58 27.92
CA LEU A 338 24.49 30.12 28.67
C LEU A 338 24.01 28.72 28.26
N LYS A 339 24.21 28.30 27.00
CA LYS A 339 23.87 26.93 26.54
C LYS A 339 24.90 25.86 26.92
N GLY A 340 26.11 26.23 27.32
CA GLY A 340 27.20 25.28 27.64
C GLY A 340 27.64 25.22 29.11
N GLY A 341 27.09 26.06 29.98
CA GLY A 341 27.54 26.19 31.37
C GLY A 341 26.86 25.21 32.33
N SER A 342 27.65 24.35 32.98
CA SER A 342 27.23 23.55 34.13
C SER A 342 26.54 24.44 35.17
N PHE A 343 25.31 24.09 35.56
CA PHE A 343 24.48 24.78 36.55
C PHE A 343 25.26 25.19 37.83
N TRP A 344 26.24 24.37 38.23
CA TRP A 344 27.09 24.63 39.40
C TRP A 344 28.07 25.79 39.24
N ALA A 345 28.52 26.09 38.02
CA ALA A 345 29.39 27.23 37.75
C ALA A 345 28.65 28.57 37.90
N VAL A 346 27.36 28.60 37.57
CA VAL A 346 26.51 29.78 37.73
C VAL A 346 26.24 30.04 39.23
N VAL A 347 25.90 29.00 40.00
CA VAL A 347 25.67 29.12 41.45
C VAL A 347 26.92 29.60 42.19
N ALA A 348 28.11 29.09 41.85
CA ALA A 348 29.36 29.51 42.46
C ALA A 348 29.69 31.00 42.21
N THR A 349 29.30 31.52 41.04
CA THR A 349 29.58 32.91 40.66
C THR A 349 28.66 33.90 41.37
N PHE A 350 27.37 33.58 41.53
CA PHE A 350 26.44 34.41 42.28
C PHE A 350 26.68 34.38 43.80
N PHE A 351 27.10 33.23 44.35
CA PHE A 351 27.46 33.14 45.78
C PHE A 351 28.81 33.81 46.10
N GLY A 352 29.76 33.79 45.14
CA GLY A 352 31.06 34.47 45.28
C GLY A 352 30.98 35.99 45.23
N PHE A 353 30.13 36.55 44.34
CA PHE A 353 29.92 38.00 44.27
C PHE A 353 29.06 38.55 45.42
N GLY A 354 28.19 37.73 46.02
CA GLY A 354 27.39 38.12 47.19
C GLY A 354 28.17 38.19 48.51
N LEU A 355 29.38 37.64 48.57
CA LEU A 355 30.25 37.68 49.76
C LEU A 355 31.25 38.86 49.75
N LEU A 356 31.31 39.59 48.64
CA LEU A 356 32.23 40.71 48.39
C LEU A 356 31.53 42.08 48.41
N LEU A 357 30.25 42.12 48.80
CA LEU A 357 29.46 43.33 49.04
C LEU A 357 29.11 43.48 50.52
#